data_AF-A0A511T907-F1
#
_entry.id   AF-A0A511T907-F1
#
_cell.length_a   1.000
_cell.length_b   1.000
_cell.length_c   1.000
_cell.angle_alpha   90.00
_cell.angle_beta   90.00
_cell.angle_gamma   90.00
#
_symmetry.space_group_name_H-M   'P 1'
#
loop_
_entity.id
_entity.type
_entity.pdbx_description
1 polymer ?
#
loop_
_entity_poly.entity_id
_entity_poly.type
_entity_poly.pdbx_seq_one_letter_code
_entity_poly.pdbx_strand_id
1 'polypeptide(L)'
;MASGPVRPVIGETPGAPRVLWVGVVGEAWLCLSRAARALGCEPVQAAVAGGVAGESSSRARPRLVLVHWRQVRERGPGGLGGLKARVGASGAPLVLVAEPETPAEVLEAADAEGIEDCLVTPVSEAAVRARLSALLGKSPVAPPSERYSPRVVLLAGAGGARTWTGLGSLLEACGHHLLYSATVEGAASRVEEHGARPHLLVVAGDGAWGGVWARASATARALLDGVPSLSVTPAECARAGALLPRVHTLLGRDGASLRVEERVPFCCPVEFAEGENKGASWTSGVSFAMSPAGLFVRTLVPARPGAAVTLRLHLPTTGERLESHGVVAWANPCAQRESLCAPHGMGVRFLGMGPPRLMHLRQLCQATSPA
;
A
#
# COMPACT_ATOMS: atom_id res chain seq x y z
N MET A 1 9.23 50.31 33.77
CA MET A 1 8.25 49.22 33.94
C MET A 1 9.01 47.92 33.96
N ALA A 2 9.04 47.23 35.11
CA ALA A 2 9.81 46.00 35.28
C ALA A 2 9.07 44.83 34.63
N SER A 3 9.73 44.13 33.71
CA SER A 3 9.24 42.87 33.14
C SER A 3 9.14 41.83 34.25
N GLY A 4 7.90 41.43 34.58
CA GLY A 4 7.65 40.39 35.58
C GLY A 4 8.19 39.02 35.14
N PRO A 5 8.43 38.11 36.10
CA PRO A 5 8.99 36.79 35.82
C PRO A 5 8.03 35.97 34.94
N VAL A 6 8.52 35.55 33.77
CA VAL A 6 7.80 34.65 32.86
C VAL A 6 7.59 33.32 33.58
N ARG A 7 6.33 33.01 33.91
CA ARG A 7 5.94 31.73 34.52
C ARG A 7 6.29 30.60 33.54
N PRO A 8 7.08 29.59 33.92
CA PRO A 8 7.37 28.48 33.03
C PRO A 8 6.04 27.82 32.64
N VAL A 9 5.77 27.75 31.34
CA VAL A 9 4.63 27.01 30.81
C VAL A 9 4.85 25.57 31.22
N ILE A 10 4.00 25.06 32.11
CA ILE A 10 4.00 23.63 32.48
C ILE A 10 3.74 22.89 31.17
N GLY A 11 4.77 22.20 30.66
CA GLY A 11 4.66 21.45 29.42
C GLY A 11 3.54 20.43 29.56
N GLU A 12 2.47 20.58 28.77
CA GLU A 12 1.44 19.56 28.65
C GLU A 12 2.15 18.25 28.30
N THR A 13 2.10 17.26 29.20
CA THR A 13 2.58 15.92 28.90
C THR A 13 1.88 15.44 27.64
N PRO A 14 2.62 15.05 26.59
CA PRO A 14 2.01 14.64 25.33
C PRO A 14 1.05 13.47 25.63
N GLY A 15 -0.22 13.67 25.28
CA GLY A 15 -1.25 12.66 25.48
C GLY A 15 -0.89 11.35 24.78
N ALA A 16 -1.39 10.24 25.31
CA ALA A 16 -1.19 8.94 24.71
C ALA A 16 -1.69 8.91 23.26
N PRO A 17 -1.00 8.20 22.33
CA PRO A 17 -1.47 8.05 20.96
C PRO A 17 -2.86 7.38 20.92
N ARG A 18 -3.80 7.94 20.17
CA ARG A 18 -5.18 7.43 20.09
C ARG A 18 -5.36 6.41 18.97
N VAL A 19 -6.26 5.45 19.16
CA VAL A 19 -6.68 4.48 18.15
C VAL A 19 -8.20 4.47 18.10
N LEU A 20 -8.77 4.76 16.93
CA LEU A 20 -10.21 4.96 16.77
C LEU A 20 -10.88 3.71 16.17
N TRP A 21 -12.02 3.32 16.73
CA TRP A 21 -12.97 2.36 16.16
C TRP A 21 -14.25 3.06 15.73
N VAL A 22 -14.70 2.77 14.52
CA VAL A 22 -15.95 3.28 13.96
C VAL A 22 -16.86 2.09 13.63
N GLY A 23 -17.87 1.88 14.47
CA GLY A 23 -18.85 0.81 14.34
C GLY A 23 -19.43 0.36 15.66
N VAL A 24 -20.27 -0.67 15.59
CA VAL A 24 -20.93 -1.26 16.77
C VAL A 24 -19.89 -1.90 17.70
N VAL A 25 -20.14 -1.84 19.02
CA VAL A 25 -19.35 -2.56 20.03
C VAL A 25 -19.45 -4.06 19.76
N GLY A 26 -18.32 -4.75 19.70
CA GLY A 26 -18.29 -6.20 19.51
C GLY A 26 -16.90 -6.78 19.77
N GLU A 27 -16.68 -8.01 19.33
CA GLU A 27 -15.39 -8.69 19.53
C GLU A 27 -14.21 -7.93 18.91
N ALA A 28 -14.40 -7.37 17.71
CA ALA A 28 -13.36 -6.58 17.03
C ALA A 28 -12.94 -5.35 17.86
N TRP A 29 -13.89 -4.65 18.49
CA TRP A 29 -13.60 -3.55 19.41
C TRP A 29 -12.83 -4.04 20.64
N LEU A 30 -13.23 -5.16 21.24
CA LEU A 30 -12.53 -5.70 22.41
C LEU A 30 -11.09 -6.09 22.09
N CYS A 31 -10.85 -6.75 20.95
CA CYS A 31 -9.52 -7.08 20.46
C CYS A 31 -8.68 -5.83 20.21
N LEU A 32 -9.26 -4.81 19.56
CA LEU A 32 -8.59 -3.53 19.35
C LEU A 32 -8.21 -2.85 20.67
N SER A 33 -9.17 -2.78 21.58
CA SER A 33 -9.03 -2.10 22.87
C SER A 33 -7.92 -2.73 23.71
N ARG A 34 -7.82 -4.07 23.73
CA ARG A 34 -6.72 -4.79 24.39
C ARG A 34 -5.37 -4.53 23.72
N ALA A 35 -5.29 -4.68 22.39
CA ALA A 35 -4.05 -4.48 21.64
C ALA A 35 -3.53 -3.03 21.77
N ALA A 36 -4.42 -2.04 21.70
CA ALA A 36 -4.09 -0.62 21.85
C ALA A 36 -3.53 -0.32 23.25
N ARG A 37 -4.22 -0.73 24.32
CA ARG A 37 -3.75 -0.51 25.70
C ARG A 37 -2.40 -1.18 25.96
N ALA A 38 -2.19 -2.40 25.44
CA ALA A 38 -0.92 -3.11 25.57
C ALA A 38 0.27 -2.38 24.92
N LEU A 39 0.01 -1.48 23.96
CA LEU A 39 1.04 -0.68 23.27
C LEU A 39 1.12 0.76 23.78
N GLY A 40 0.38 1.10 24.85
CA GLY A 40 0.32 2.46 25.41
C GLY A 40 -0.55 3.42 24.60
N CYS A 41 -1.48 2.90 23.79
CA CYS A 41 -2.44 3.70 23.04
C CYS A 41 -3.78 3.81 23.78
N GLU A 42 -4.47 4.93 23.58
CA GLU A 42 -5.83 5.16 24.07
C GLU A 42 -6.86 4.69 23.01
N PRO A 43 -7.64 3.61 23.27
CA PRO A 43 -8.69 3.20 22.37
C PRO A 43 -9.93 4.09 22.52
N VAL A 44 -10.44 4.60 21.40
CA VAL A 44 -11.63 5.45 21.32
C VAL A 44 -12.65 4.79 20.40
N GLN A 45 -13.92 4.87 20.76
CA GLN A 45 -15.01 4.31 19.97
C GLN A 45 -15.97 5.40 19.54
N ALA A 46 -16.46 5.29 18.30
CA ALA A 46 -17.63 5.97 17.81
C ALA A 46 -18.58 4.96 17.16
N ALA A 47 -19.89 5.09 17.42
CA ALA A 47 -20.88 4.21 16.83
C ALA A 47 -21.05 4.45 15.32
N VAL A 48 -20.95 5.71 14.90
CA VAL A 48 -21.13 6.16 13.50
C VAL A 48 -20.02 7.11 13.07
N ALA A 49 -19.67 7.08 11.78
CA ALA A 49 -18.56 7.88 11.25
C ALA A 49 -18.71 9.39 11.52
N GLY A 50 -19.94 9.94 11.52
CA GLY A 50 -20.19 11.37 11.74
C GLY A 50 -20.16 11.82 13.21
N GLY A 51 -20.28 10.88 14.17
CA GLY A 51 -20.27 11.22 15.61
C GLY A 51 -18.89 11.64 16.12
N VAL A 52 -17.84 11.26 15.41
CA VAL A 52 -16.44 11.51 15.80
C VAL A 52 -16.12 13.01 15.80
N ALA A 53 -16.68 13.78 14.88
CA ALA A 53 -16.36 15.19 14.71
C ALA A 53 -16.79 16.07 15.91
N GLY A 54 -17.86 15.69 16.62
CA GLY A 54 -18.35 16.43 17.79
C GLY A 54 -17.55 16.16 19.07
N GLU A 55 -17.18 14.89 19.29
CA GLU A 55 -16.44 14.47 20.49
C GLU A 55 -14.91 14.66 20.36
N SER A 56 -14.39 14.76 19.14
CA SER A 56 -12.95 14.89 18.87
C SER A 56 -12.41 16.33 18.97
N SER A 57 -12.99 17.15 19.84
CA SER A 57 -12.38 18.43 20.23
C SER A 57 -11.03 18.25 20.96
N SER A 58 -10.58 17.01 21.19
CA SER A 58 -9.22 16.73 21.67
C SER A 58 -8.19 16.87 20.54
N ARG A 59 -7.10 17.60 20.83
CA ARG A 59 -6.02 17.94 19.87
C ARG A 59 -5.27 16.73 19.29
N ALA A 60 -5.44 15.52 19.84
CA ALA A 60 -4.65 14.36 19.49
C ALA A 60 -5.25 13.60 18.29
N ARG A 61 -4.54 13.65 17.15
CA ARG A 61 -4.88 12.87 15.94
C ARG A 61 -4.73 11.36 16.20
N PRO A 62 -5.68 10.52 15.75
CA PRO A 62 -5.54 9.07 15.87
C PRO A 62 -4.34 8.56 15.07
N ARG A 63 -3.69 7.52 15.55
CA ARG A 63 -2.60 6.81 14.84
C ARG A 63 -3.11 5.73 13.90
N LEU A 64 -4.33 5.25 14.15
CA LEU A 64 -4.97 4.19 13.38
C LEU A 64 -6.48 4.35 13.53
N VAL A 65 -7.22 4.16 12.43
CA VAL A 65 -8.68 4.13 12.43
C VAL A 65 -9.16 2.81 11.86
N LEU A 66 -9.95 2.06 12.64
CA LEU A 66 -10.64 0.85 12.18
C LEU A 66 -12.09 1.20 11.90
N VAL A 67 -12.57 0.82 10.72
CA VAL A 67 -13.95 1.11 10.28
C VAL A 67 -14.63 -0.20 9.92
N HIS A 68 -15.75 -0.51 10.57
CA HIS A 68 -16.57 -1.65 10.20
C HIS A 68 -17.16 -1.46 8.79
N TRP A 69 -17.15 -2.50 7.94
CA TRP A 69 -17.55 -2.36 6.52
C TRP A 69 -18.94 -1.74 6.30
N ARG A 70 -19.89 -2.03 7.20
CA ARG A 70 -21.25 -1.46 7.16
C ARG A 70 -21.25 0.08 7.22
N GLN A 71 -20.25 0.68 7.87
CA GLN A 71 -20.10 2.14 7.95
C GLN A 71 -19.61 2.78 6.64
N VAL A 72 -19.01 1.98 5.75
CA VAL A 72 -18.62 2.43 4.40
C VAL A 72 -19.85 2.45 3.48
N ARG A 73 -20.75 1.47 3.64
CA ARG A 73 -21.99 1.36 2.85
C ARG A 73 -22.97 2.51 3.11
N GLU A 74 -23.00 3.01 4.33
CA GLU A 74 -23.79 4.18 4.73
C GLU A 74 -23.17 5.47 4.13
N ARG A 75 -23.40 5.67 2.83
CA ARG A 75 -23.05 6.91 2.14
C ARG A 75 -23.87 8.05 2.76
N GLY A 76 -23.17 9.07 3.26
CA GLY A 76 -23.83 10.30 3.68
C GLY A 76 -24.43 11.06 2.48
N PRO A 77 -25.30 12.05 2.73
CA PRO A 77 -25.74 12.96 1.68
C PRO A 77 -24.51 13.68 1.10
N GLY A 78 -24.14 13.39 -0.14
CA GLY A 78 -22.96 13.98 -0.79
C GLY A 78 -22.14 13.06 -1.73
N GLY A 79 -22.39 11.75 -1.74
CA GLY A 79 -21.71 10.83 -2.66
C GLY A 79 -20.35 10.30 -2.18
N LEU A 80 -19.60 9.68 -3.10
CA LEU A 80 -18.27 9.10 -2.88
C LEU A 80 -17.26 10.20 -2.50
N GLY A 81 -16.53 9.99 -1.41
CA GLY A 81 -15.48 10.88 -0.94
C GLY A 81 -15.81 11.51 0.40
N GLY A 82 -15.10 11.08 1.44
CA GLY A 82 -15.07 11.81 2.70
C GLY A 82 -15.05 10.94 3.94
N LEU A 83 -14.82 9.63 3.85
CA LEU A 83 -14.72 8.79 5.05
C LEU A 83 -13.63 9.32 5.99
N LYS A 84 -12.43 9.62 5.49
CA LYS A 84 -11.33 10.23 6.28
C LYS A 84 -11.73 11.56 6.92
N ALA A 85 -12.50 12.39 6.21
CA ALA A 85 -12.98 13.67 6.73
C ALA A 85 -14.06 13.47 7.82
N ARG A 86 -15.04 12.59 7.58
CA ARG A 86 -16.11 12.24 8.53
C ARG A 86 -15.55 11.72 9.85
N VAL A 87 -14.56 10.83 9.77
CA VAL A 87 -13.92 10.23 10.96
C VAL A 87 -12.80 11.10 11.55
N GLY A 88 -12.56 12.31 11.03
CA GLY A 88 -11.53 13.22 11.55
C GLY A 88 -10.09 12.67 11.45
N ALA A 89 -9.83 11.79 10.49
CA ALA A 89 -8.64 10.95 10.43
C ALA A 89 -7.59 11.42 9.41
N SER A 90 -7.47 12.74 9.23
CA SER A 90 -6.50 13.30 8.28
C SER A 90 -5.07 12.90 8.66
N GLY A 91 -4.42 12.13 7.78
CA GLY A 91 -3.07 11.59 7.96
C GLY A 91 -2.97 10.28 8.74
N ALA A 92 -4.08 9.74 9.27
CA ALA A 92 -4.09 8.41 9.86
C ALA A 92 -4.44 7.35 8.80
N PRO A 93 -3.82 6.16 8.84
CA PRO A 93 -4.23 5.03 8.02
C PRO A 93 -5.60 4.54 8.45
N LEU A 94 -6.44 4.23 7.45
CA LEU A 94 -7.75 3.62 7.67
C LEU A 94 -7.68 2.13 7.34
N VAL A 95 -8.22 1.32 8.23
CA VAL A 95 -8.29 -0.13 8.11
C VAL A 95 -9.74 -0.55 8.12
N LEU A 96 -10.16 -1.27 7.07
CA LEU A 96 -11.48 -1.85 7.00
C LEU A 96 -11.54 -3.08 7.91
N VAL A 97 -12.64 -3.26 8.64
CA VAL A 97 -12.98 -4.54 9.26
C VAL A 97 -14.10 -5.17 8.46
N ALA A 98 -13.73 -6.20 7.70
CA ALA A 98 -14.57 -6.93 6.77
C ALA A 98 -15.01 -8.28 7.35
N GLU A 99 -16.20 -8.70 6.98
CA GLU A 99 -16.66 -10.09 7.06
C GLU A 99 -16.23 -10.84 5.78
N PRO A 100 -16.08 -12.18 5.81
CA PRO A 100 -15.80 -12.99 4.60
C PRO A 100 -16.77 -12.71 3.44
N GLU A 101 -18.02 -12.44 3.76
CA GLU A 101 -19.13 -12.13 2.86
C GLU A 101 -19.27 -10.63 2.54
N THR A 102 -18.29 -9.80 2.91
CA THR A 102 -18.34 -8.35 2.62
C THR A 102 -18.45 -8.13 1.12
N PRO A 103 -19.50 -7.44 0.62
CA PRO A 103 -19.72 -7.28 -0.81
C PRO A 103 -18.55 -6.59 -1.51
N ALA A 104 -18.23 -7.03 -2.73
CA ALA A 104 -17.10 -6.51 -3.50
C ALA A 104 -17.22 -4.99 -3.75
N GLU A 105 -18.43 -4.49 -4.01
CA GLU A 105 -18.70 -3.07 -4.22
C GLU A 105 -18.39 -2.21 -2.99
N VAL A 106 -18.48 -2.80 -1.78
CA VAL A 106 -18.08 -2.10 -0.54
C VAL A 106 -16.56 -2.05 -0.44
N LEU A 107 -15.86 -3.12 -0.82
CA LEU A 107 -14.40 -3.17 -0.80
C LEU A 107 -13.80 -2.20 -1.83
N GLU A 108 -14.41 -2.10 -3.01
CA GLU A 108 -14.06 -1.12 -4.05
C GLU A 108 -14.35 0.31 -3.59
N ALA A 109 -15.51 0.56 -2.97
CA ALA A 109 -15.81 1.87 -2.39
C ALA A 109 -14.83 2.23 -1.27
N ALA A 110 -14.48 1.27 -0.41
CA ALA A 110 -13.45 1.43 0.62
C ALA A 110 -12.08 1.78 0.03
N ASP A 111 -11.68 1.12 -1.07
CA ASP A 111 -10.46 1.44 -1.80
C ASP A 111 -10.49 2.89 -2.32
N ALA A 112 -11.59 3.30 -2.95
CA ALA A 112 -11.78 4.67 -3.43
C ALA A 112 -11.76 5.73 -2.30
N GLU A 113 -12.16 5.35 -1.09
CA GLU A 113 -12.08 6.19 0.13
C GLU A 113 -10.68 6.20 0.78
N GLY A 114 -9.72 5.49 0.19
CA GLY A 114 -8.33 5.42 0.68
C GLY A 114 -8.16 4.54 1.90
N ILE A 115 -8.91 3.42 1.99
CA ILE A 115 -8.57 2.33 2.91
C ILE A 115 -7.21 1.74 2.53
N GLU A 116 -6.37 1.54 3.53
CA GLU A 116 -4.96 1.15 3.37
C GLU A 116 -4.70 -0.31 3.82
N ASP A 117 -5.66 -0.95 4.50
CA ASP A 117 -5.57 -2.34 4.99
C ASP A 117 -6.96 -2.93 5.25
N CYS A 118 -7.02 -4.23 5.50
CA CYS A 118 -8.23 -4.91 5.94
C CYS A 118 -7.95 -5.98 7.01
N LEU A 119 -8.83 -6.02 8.00
CA LEU A 119 -8.98 -7.05 9.01
C LEU A 119 -10.21 -7.90 8.70
N VAL A 120 -10.05 -9.21 8.61
CA VAL A 120 -11.17 -10.15 8.42
C VAL A 120 -11.67 -10.64 9.77
N THR A 121 -12.99 -10.70 9.96
CA THR A 121 -13.60 -11.26 11.17
C THR A 121 -13.51 -12.80 11.19
N PRO A 122 -13.32 -13.44 12.36
CA PRO A 122 -13.11 -12.81 13.67
C PRO A 122 -11.73 -12.13 13.78
N VAL A 123 -11.72 -10.88 14.27
CA VAL A 123 -10.49 -10.08 14.35
C VAL A 123 -9.62 -10.60 15.49
N SER A 124 -8.40 -11.04 15.17
CA SER A 124 -7.44 -11.49 16.18
C SER A 124 -6.69 -10.32 16.82
N GLU A 125 -6.41 -10.43 18.13
CA GLU A 125 -5.61 -9.43 18.84
C GLU A 125 -4.18 -9.33 18.25
N ALA A 126 -3.61 -10.45 17.83
CA ALA A 126 -2.29 -10.49 17.19
C ALA A 126 -2.27 -9.69 15.88
N ALA A 127 -3.29 -9.81 15.03
CA ALA A 127 -3.38 -9.07 13.77
C ALA A 127 -3.49 -7.56 13.99
N VAL A 128 -4.23 -7.11 15.01
CA VAL A 128 -4.31 -5.69 15.38
C VAL A 128 -2.98 -5.19 15.94
N ARG A 129 -2.38 -5.95 16.87
CA ARG A 129 -1.11 -5.60 17.51
C ARG A 129 0.01 -5.45 16.48
N ALA A 130 0.06 -6.32 15.48
CA ALA A 130 1.04 -6.24 14.40
C ALA A 130 0.95 -4.91 13.63
N ARG A 131 -0.27 -4.47 13.29
CA ARG A 131 -0.52 -3.20 12.57
C ARG A 131 -0.14 -1.99 13.40
N LEU A 132 -0.57 -1.96 14.67
CA LEU A 132 -0.19 -0.88 15.59
C LEU A 132 1.32 -0.84 15.80
N SER A 133 1.98 -1.99 15.93
CA SER A 133 3.44 -2.05 16.07
C SER A 133 4.16 -1.53 14.83
N ALA A 134 3.68 -1.86 13.63
CA ALA A 134 4.21 -1.33 12.37
C ALA A 134 4.10 0.21 12.32
N LEU A 135 2.93 0.75 12.68
CA LEU A 135 2.68 2.20 12.67
C LEU A 135 3.45 2.98 13.74
N LEU A 136 3.75 2.34 14.86
CA LEU A 136 4.57 2.91 15.92
C LEU A 136 6.08 2.74 15.67
N GLY A 137 6.49 2.17 14.52
CA GLY A 137 7.90 1.92 14.19
C GLY A 137 8.55 0.87 15.08
N LYS A 138 7.76 0.05 15.78
CA LYS A 138 8.23 -1.02 16.69
C LYS A 138 8.40 -2.37 15.98
N SER A 139 8.09 -2.45 14.70
CA SER A 139 8.23 -3.69 13.93
C SER A 139 9.70 -3.91 13.55
N PRO A 140 10.28 -5.09 13.81
CA PRO A 140 11.63 -5.39 13.34
C PRO A 140 11.64 -5.34 11.81
N VAL A 141 12.41 -4.40 11.26
CA VAL A 141 12.62 -4.31 9.82
C VAL A 141 13.54 -5.45 9.44
N ALA A 142 13.01 -6.46 8.77
CA ALA A 142 13.85 -7.52 8.22
C ALA A 142 14.84 -6.91 7.21
N PRO A 143 16.12 -7.33 7.21
CA PRO A 143 17.08 -6.83 6.23
C PRO A 143 16.57 -7.13 4.82
N PRO A 144 16.67 -6.17 3.88
CA PRO A 144 16.19 -6.36 2.52
C PRO A 144 17.00 -7.49 1.86
N SER A 145 16.30 -8.51 1.36
CA SER A 145 16.92 -9.46 0.42
C SER A 145 17.17 -8.72 -0.89
N GLU A 146 18.43 -8.60 -1.33
CA GLU A 146 18.78 -7.89 -2.57
C GLU A 146 18.00 -8.38 -3.80
N ARG A 147 17.64 -9.67 -3.83
CA ARG A 147 16.87 -10.26 -4.94
C ARG A 147 15.44 -9.73 -5.01
N TYR A 148 14.86 -9.39 -3.87
CA TYR A 148 13.45 -9.02 -3.73
C TYR A 148 13.25 -7.60 -3.19
N SER A 149 14.33 -6.84 -3.02
CA SER A 149 14.25 -5.46 -2.55
C SER A 149 13.55 -4.61 -3.61
N PRO A 150 12.62 -3.73 -3.20
CA PRO A 150 12.04 -2.76 -4.12
C PRO A 150 13.16 -1.94 -4.77
N ARG A 151 13.09 -1.76 -6.08
CA ARG A 151 14.05 -0.94 -6.82
C ARG A 151 13.47 0.46 -6.97
N VAL A 152 14.30 1.47 -6.74
CA VAL A 152 13.95 2.87 -6.96
C VAL A 152 14.10 3.18 -8.44
N VAL A 153 13.02 3.57 -9.10
CA VAL A 153 13.00 3.98 -10.51
C VAL A 153 12.59 5.43 -10.60
N LEU A 154 13.45 6.24 -11.21
CA LEU A 154 13.20 7.65 -11.45
C LEU A 154 12.59 7.82 -12.85
N LEU A 155 11.39 8.39 -12.93
CA LEU A 155 10.65 8.64 -14.16
C LEU A 155 10.65 10.14 -14.46
N ALA A 156 11.41 10.55 -15.48
CA ALA A 156 11.62 11.94 -15.86
C ALA A 156 10.95 12.28 -17.19
N GLY A 157 10.05 13.25 -17.21
CA GLY A 157 9.38 13.71 -18.44
C GLY A 157 8.58 14.98 -18.22
N ALA A 158 8.42 15.82 -19.25
CA ALA A 158 7.89 17.18 -19.11
C ALA A 158 6.52 17.29 -18.40
N GLY A 159 5.67 16.25 -18.46
CA GLY A 159 4.38 16.20 -17.76
C GLY A 159 4.43 15.65 -16.32
N GLY A 160 5.62 15.36 -15.80
CA GLY A 160 5.81 14.73 -14.49
C GLY A 160 5.11 13.37 -14.40
N ALA A 161 4.38 13.13 -13.31
CA ALA A 161 3.65 11.88 -13.10
C ALA A 161 2.62 11.58 -14.22
N ARG A 162 2.01 12.63 -14.82
CA ARG A 162 1.00 12.46 -15.88
C ARG A 162 1.56 11.85 -17.16
N THR A 163 2.86 12.03 -17.44
CA THR A 163 3.53 11.40 -18.59
C THR A 163 3.62 9.88 -18.42
N TRP A 164 3.58 9.39 -17.18
CA TRP A 164 3.94 8.04 -16.83
C TRP A 164 2.78 7.21 -16.28
N THR A 165 1.54 7.71 -16.31
CA THR A 165 0.39 7.06 -15.64
C THR A 165 0.30 5.56 -15.94
N GLY A 166 0.49 5.13 -17.19
CA GLY A 166 0.50 3.71 -17.56
C GLY A 166 1.70 2.93 -16.99
N LEU A 167 2.93 3.34 -17.35
CA LEU A 167 4.16 2.64 -16.94
C LEU A 167 4.40 2.70 -15.43
N GLY A 168 4.16 3.85 -14.81
CA GLY A 168 4.28 4.07 -13.38
C GLY A 168 3.38 3.12 -12.60
N SER A 169 2.10 3.05 -12.97
CA SER A 169 1.16 2.10 -12.35
C SER A 169 1.64 0.64 -12.48
N LEU A 170 2.18 0.26 -13.64
CA LEU A 170 2.71 -1.09 -13.84
C LEU A 170 3.92 -1.37 -12.96
N LEU A 171 4.86 -0.42 -12.84
CA LEU A 171 6.07 -0.55 -12.05
C LEU A 171 5.78 -0.56 -10.54
N GLU A 172 4.91 0.34 -10.06
CA GLU A 172 4.43 0.36 -8.67
C GLU A 172 3.82 -0.99 -8.29
N ALA A 173 2.99 -1.54 -9.18
CA ALA A 173 2.34 -2.81 -8.95
C ALA A 173 3.29 -4.02 -9.23
N CYS A 174 4.53 -3.78 -9.64
CA CYS A 174 5.67 -4.71 -9.56
C CYS A 174 6.53 -4.51 -8.30
N GLY A 175 6.08 -3.64 -7.38
CA GLY A 175 6.76 -3.35 -6.13
C GLY A 175 7.95 -2.41 -6.25
N HIS A 176 8.07 -1.65 -7.35
CA HIS A 176 9.13 -0.64 -7.47
C HIS A 176 8.73 0.64 -6.75
N HIS A 177 9.72 1.38 -6.27
CA HIS A 177 9.54 2.70 -5.69
C HIS A 177 9.74 3.74 -6.78
N LEU A 178 8.74 4.58 -7.01
CA LEU A 178 8.80 5.53 -8.10
C LEU A 178 9.05 6.95 -7.61
N LEU A 179 10.00 7.61 -8.26
CA LEU A 179 10.22 9.04 -8.15
C LEU A 179 9.81 9.67 -9.47
N TYR A 180 8.96 10.70 -9.43
CA TYR A 180 8.53 11.41 -10.63
C TYR A 180 9.17 12.79 -10.67
N SER A 181 9.65 13.20 -11.84
CA SER A 181 10.14 14.56 -12.05
C SER A 181 9.80 15.08 -13.44
N ALA A 182 9.60 16.39 -13.53
CA ALA A 182 9.47 17.09 -14.82
C ALA A 182 10.83 17.47 -15.43
N THR A 183 11.88 17.59 -14.61
CA THR A 183 13.20 18.09 -15.01
C THR A 183 14.34 17.26 -14.40
N VAL A 184 15.56 17.43 -14.89
CA VAL A 184 16.74 16.73 -14.34
C VAL A 184 17.10 17.25 -12.95
N GLU A 185 16.94 18.55 -12.72
CA GLU A 185 17.15 19.19 -11.43
C GLU A 185 16.13 18.67 -10.40
N GLY A 186 14.85 18.63 -10.77
CA GLY A 186 13.82 18.07 -9.91
C GLY A 186 14.08 16.60 -9.61
N ALA A 187 14.63 15.85 -10.57
CA ALA A 187 15.00 14.45 -10.38
C ALA A 187 16.12 14.32 -9.34
N ALA A 188 17.17 15.14 -9.44
CA ALA A 188 18.26 15.18 -8.47
C ALA A 188 17.76 15.56 -7.06
N SER A 189 16.92 16.59 -6.94
CA SER A 189 16.32 16.96 -5.67
C SER A 189 15.49 15.83 -5.05
N ARG A 190 14.72 15.08 -5.87
CA ARG A 190 13.99 13.90 -5.38
C ARG A 190 14.92 12.79 -4.89
N VAL A 191 16.08 12.61 -5.51
CA VAL A 191 17.07 11.62 -5.07
C VAL A 191 17.70 12.03 -3.74
N GLU A 192 18.03 13.32 -3.56
CA GLU A 192 18.50 13.85 -2.28
C GLU A 192 17.45 13.72 -1.17
N GLU A 193 16.21 14.14 -1.45
CA GLU A 193 15.07 13.99 -0.52
C GLU A 193 14.84 12.53 -0.13
N HIS A 194 14.98 11.61 -1.09
CA HIS A 194 14.79 10.18 -0.85
C HIS A 194 15.96 9.55 -0.07
N GLY A 195 17.15 10.14 -0.13
CA GLY A 195 18.36 9.64 0.53
C GLY A 195 18.90 8.33 -0.06
N ALA A 196 18.38 7.87 -1.20
CA ALA A 196 18.85 6.66 -1.89
C ALA A 196 19.00 6.88 -3.38
N ARG A 197 20.10 6.37 -3.94
CA ARG A 197 20.41 6.44 -5.37
C ARG A 197 19.41 5.62 -6.18
N PRO A 198 18.85 6.16 -7.29
CA PRO A 198 17.95 5.40 -8.13
C PRO A 198 18.70 4.25 -8.82
N HIS A 199 18.00 3.15 -9.02
CA HIS A 199 18.52 1.95 -9.69
C HIS A 199 18.37 2.04 -11.21
N LEU A 200 17.39 2.82 -11.69
CA LEU A 200 17.13 3.06 -13.11
C LEU A 200 16.52 4.44 -13.28
N LEU A 201 16.92 5.12 -14.36
CA LEU A 201 16.34 6.38 -14.82
C LEU A 201 15.64 6.18 -16.16
N VAL A 202 14.31 6.35 -16.19
CA VAL A 202 13.53 6.31 -17.43
C VAL A 202 13.16 7.72 -17.84
N VAL A 203 13.44 8.08 -19.09
CA VAL A 203 13.28 9.44 -19.60
C VAL A 203 12.36 9.44 -20.82
N ALA A 204 11.33 10.29 -20.80
CA ALA A 204 10.42 10.48 -21.93
C ALA A 204 10.94 11.58 -22.87
N GLY A 205 11.10 11.28 -24.16
CA GLY A 205 11.44 12.26 -25.19
C GLY A 205 12.06 11.67 -26.47
N ASP A 206 12.03 12.44 -27.56
CA ASP A 206 12.39 12.00 -28.92
C ASP A 206 13.89 12.10 -29.26
N GLY A 207 14.75 12.55 -28.35
CA GLY A 207 16.16 12.71 -28.69
C GLY A 207 17.04 13.24 -27.55
N ALA A 208 18.26 12.68 -27.52
CA ALA A 208 19.42 13.02 -26.71
C ALA A 208 19.13 13.65 -25.35
N TRP A 209 18.87 12.80 -24.36
CA TRP A 209 19.00 13.14 -22.95
C TRP A 209 20.33 13.87 -22.65
N GLY A 210 21.37 13.65 -23.48
CA GLY A 210 22.63 14.39 -23.48
C GLY A 210 22.48 15.92 -23.54
N GLY A 211 21.49 16.48 -24.23
CA GLY A 211 21.28 17.95 -24.27
C GLY A 211 20.66 18.51 -22.98
N VAL A 212 19.79 17.74 -22.33
CA VAL A 212 19.22 18.10 -21.01
C VAL A 212 20.27 17.89 -19.92
N TRP A 213 21.01 16.78 -19.99
CA TRP A 213 22.11 16.44 -19.10
C TRP A 213 23.26 17.45 -19.16
N ALA A 214 23.62 17.92 -20.35
CA ALA A 214 24.65 18.95 -20.53
C ALA A 214 24.29 20.28 -19.85
N ARG A 215 22.99 20.58 -19.71
CA ARG A 215 22.50 21.78 -19.02
C ARG A 215 22.27 21.56 -17.52
N ALA A 216 22.33 20.31 -17.06
CA ALA A 216 22.11 20.00 -15.65
C ALA A 216 23.26 20.53 -14.78
N SER A 217 22.89 20.96 -13.58
CA SER A 217 23.87 21.40 -12.57
C SER A 217 24.90 20.32 -12.27
N ALA A 218 26.10 20.72 -11.83
CA ALA A 218 27.14 19.76 -11.47
C ALA A 218 26.67 18.79 -10.38
N THR A 219 25.89 19.27 -9.41
CA THR A 219 25.28 18.46 -8.35
C THR A 219 24.32 17.41 -8.90
N ALA A 220 23.40 17.82 -9.78
CA ALA A 220 22.44 16.89 -10.39
C ALA A 220 23.15 15.83 -11.23
N ARG A 221 24.21 16.23 -11.95
CA ARG A 221 25.05 15.29 -12.69
C ARG A 221 25.75 14.30 -11.78
N ALA A 222 26.37 14.76 -10.69
CA ALA A 222 27.06 13.89 -9.74
C ALA A 222 26.12 12.86 -9.10
N LEU A 223 24.86 13.23 -8.81
CA LEU A 223 23.89 12.33 -8.17
C LEU A 223 23.38 11.21 -9.07
N LEU A 224 23.21 11.47 -10.37
CA LEU A 224 22.69 10.47 -11.32
C LEU A 224 23.79 9.89 -12.22
N ASP A 225 25.05 10.31 -12.06
CA ASP A 225 26.18 9.73 -12.77
C ASP A 225 26.24 8.22 -12.52
N GLY A 226 26.48 7.44 -13.57
CA GLY A 226 26.53 5.98 -13.54
C GLY A 226 25.20 5.26 -13.25
N VAL A 227 24.06 5.97 -13.14
CA VAL A 227 22.75 5.32 -13.03
C VAL A 227 22.35 4.82 -14.43
N PRO A 228 21.99 3.52 -14.60
CA PRO A 228 21.46 3.02 -15.86
C PRO A 228 20.28 3.87 -16.34
N SER A 229 20.23 4.19 -17.63
CA SER A 229 19.14 4.99 -18.18
C SER A 229 18.46 4.34 -19.39
N LEU A 230 17.16 4.61 -19.52
CA LEU A 230 16.31 4.14 -20.62
C LEU A 230 15.55 5.34 -21.20
N SER A 231 15.84 5.69 -22.45
CA SER A 231 15.05 6.68 -23.20
C SER A 231 13.84 6.00 -23.83
N VAL A 232 12.69 6.66 -23.71
CA VAL A 232 11.40 6.17 -24.16
C VAL A 232 10.71 7.26 -24.97
N THR A 233 10.26 6.92 -26.17
CA THR A 233 9.47 7.84 -26.99
C THR A 233 8.04 7.96 -26.46
N PRO A 234 7.30 9.06 -26.73
CA PRO A 234 5.90 9.17 -26.35
C PRO A 234 5.03 8.00 -26.85
N ALA A 235 5.33 7.48 -28.05
CA ALA A 235 4.64 6.32 -28.63
C ALA A 235 4.92 5.00 -27.88
N GLU A 236 6.11 4.83 -27.32
CA GLU A 236 6.42 3.70 -26.45
C GLU A 236 5.78 3.86 -25.06
N CYS A 237 5.71 5.07 -24.50
CA CYS A 237 5.01 5.33 -23.24
C CYS A 237 3.53 4.90 -23.31
N ALA A 238 2.89 5.10 -24.46
CA ALA A 238 1.52 4.64 -24.71
C ALA A 238 1.39 3.11 -24.69
N ARG A 239 2.48 2.36 -24.92
CA ARG A 239 2.56 0.90 -24.88
C ARG A 239 3.35 0.41 -23.67
N ALA A 240 3.00 0.93 -22.49
CA ALA A 240 3.70 0.69 -21.23
C ALA A 240 4.01 -0.81 -20.94
N GLY A 241 3.11 -1.72 -21.29
CA GLY A 241 3.33 -3.16 -21.12
C GLY A 241 4.55 -3.72 -21.88
N ALA A 242 4.86 -3.17 -23.06
CA ALA A 242 6.01 -3.58 -23.86
C ALA A 242 7.36 -3.08 -23.30
N LEU A 243 7.33 -2.04 -22.46
CA LEU A 243 8.53 -1.49 -21.82
C LEU A 243 8.93 -2.25 -20.56
N LEU A 244 7.97 -2.90 -19.91
CA LEU A 244 8.19 -3.55 -18.63
C LEU A 244 9.30 -4.63 -18.65
N PRO A 245 9.38 -5.51 -19.67
CA PRO A 245 10.49 -6.47 -19.77
C PRO A 245 11.86 -5.79 -19.87
N ARG A 246 11.97 -4.72 -20.67
CA ARG A 246 13.22 -3.95 -20.83
C ARG A 246 13.66 -3.31 -19.52
N VAL A 247 12.72 -2.69 -18.80
CA VAL A 247 12.97 -2.10 -17.48
C VAL A 247 13.44 -3.16 -16.48
N HIS A 248 12.78 -4.32 -16.43
CA HIS A 248 13.19 -5.41 -15.52
C HIS A 248 14.57 -5.98 -15.83
N THR A 249 14.92 -6.13 -17.11
CA THR A 249 16.27 -6.53 -17.51
C THR A 249 17.32 -5.54 -17.01
N LEU A 250 17.09 -4.23 -17.16
CA LEU A 250 18.00 -3.19 -16.66
C LEU A 250 18.10 -3.17 -15.14
N LEU A 251 17.02 -3.54 -14.43
CA LEU A 251 17.00 -3.67 -12.98
C LEU A 251 17.61 -4.99 -12.47
N GLY A 252 18.14 -5.84 -13.36
CA GLY A 252 18.70 -7.14 -13.01
C GLY A 252 17.67 -8.10 -12.41
N ARG A 253 16.39 -7.92 -12.73
CA ARG A 253 15.33 -8.86 -12.32
C ARG A 253 15.08 -9.82 -13.49
N ASP A 254 15.26 -11.11 -13.25
CA ASP A 254 14.92 -12.15 -14.22
C ASP A 254 13.48 -11.96 -14.71
N GLY A 255 13.31 -11.74 -16.01
CA GLY A 255 12.03 -11.36 -16.65
C GLY A 255 10.88 -12.35 -16.41
N ALA A 256 11.19 -13.58 -15.99
CA ALA A 256 10.20 -14.59 -15.60
C ALA A 256 9.44 -14.26 -14.30
N SER A 257 9.87 -13.26 -13.53
CA SER A 257 9.61 -13.27 -12.09
C SER A 257 8.37 -12.53 -11.58
N LEU A 258 7.70 -11.63 -12.33
CA LEU A 258 6.65 -10.80 -11.69
C LEU A 258 5.34 -10.56 -12.46
N ARG A 259 5.34 -10.66 -13.80
CA ARG A 259 4.12 -10.51 -14.62
C ARG A 259 4.28 -11.24 -15.96
N VAL A 260 3.69 -12.42 -16.07
CA VAL A 260 3.54 -13.11 -17.37
C VAL A 260 2.13 -12.89 -17.93
N GLU A 261 1.17 -12.50 -17.08
CA GLU A 261 -0.25 -12.49 -17.43
C GLU A 261 -0.93 -11.16 -17.08
N GLU A 262 -1.95 -10.81 -17.86
CA GLU A 262 -2.81 -9.66 -17.63
C GLU A 262 -3.52 -9.74 -16.28
N ARG A 263 -3.61 -8.59 -15.60
CA ARG A 263 -4.30 -8.48 -14.31
C ARG A 263 -5.65 -7.83 -14.51
N VAL A 264 -6.66 -8.42 -13.91
CA VAL A 264 -8.02 -7.86 -13.91
C VAL A 264 -8.27 -7.08 -12.62
N PRO A 265 -9.16 -6.09 -12.65
CA PRO A 265 -9.78 -5.59 -11.44
C PRO A 265 -10.34 -6.76 -10.63
N PHE A 266 -9.97 -6.82 -9.36
CA PHE A 266 -10.39 -7.85 -8.42
C PHE A 266 -10.29 -7.25 -7.04
N CYS A 267 -11.28 -7.47 -6.18
CA CYS A 267 -11.26 -6.94 -4.82
C CYS A 267 -11.91 -7.95 -3.89
N CYS A 268 -11.15 -8.52 -2.97
CA CYS A 268 -11.67 -9.49 -2.01
C CYS A 268 -10.86 -9.46 -0.70
N PRO A 269 -11.47 -9.84 0.44
CA PRO A 269 -10.72 -10.04 1.66
C PRO A 269 -9.80 -11.25 1.49
N VAL A 270 -8.57 -11.12 1.99
CA VAL A 270 -7.59 -12.21 1.96
C VAL A 270 -7.01 -12.38 3.36
N GLU A 271 -6.93 -13.63 3.81
CA GLU A 271 -6.10 -13.99 4.95
C GLU A 271 -4.82 -14.65 4.46
N PHE A 272 -3.72 -14.43 5.17
CA PHE A 272 -2.46 -15.05 4.86
C PHE A 272 -1.66 -15.38 6.12
N ALA A 273 -0.80 -16.38 6.00
CA ALA A 273 0.13 -16.79 7.04
C ALA A 273 1.49 -17.13 6.42
N GLU A 274 2.57 -16.73 7.10
CA GLU A 274 3.95 -17.04 6.68
C GLU A 274 4.37 -18.42 7.20
N GLY A 275 4.90 -19.27 6.31
CA GLY A 275 5.35 -20.62 6.61
C GLY A 275 4.27 -21.70 6.51
N GLU A 276 4.69 -22.96 6.56
CA GLU A 276 3.83 -24.16 6.44
C GLU A 276 3.37 -24.72 7.80
N ASN A 277 3.75 -24.07 8.91
CA ASN A 277 3.49 -24.59 10.24
C ASN A 277 2.01 -24.49 10.62
N LYS A 278 1.44 -25.58 11.16
CA LYS A 278 0.04 -25.65 11.65
C LYS A 278 -0.33 -24.64 12.75
N GLY A 279 0.63 -23.88 13.29
CA GLY A 279 0.43 -22.82 14.27
C GLY A 279 0.71 -21.41 13.75
N ALA A 280 0.82 -21.21 12.43
CA ALA A 280 1.11 -19.90 11.87
C ALA A 280 0.00 -18.89 12.23
N SER A 281 0.42 -17.71 12.71
CA SER A 281 -0.51 -16.63 13.03
C SER A 281 -1.06 -16.02 11.74
N TRP A 282 -2.33 -16.28 11.48
CA TRP A 282 -3.03 -15.67 10.35
C TRP A 282 -3.18 -14.16 10.56
N THR A 283 -2.93 -13.42 9.50
CA THR A 283 -3.27 -12.00 9.37
C THR A 283 -4.06 -11.83 8.08
N SER A 284 -4.45 -10.62 7.76
CA SER A 284 -5.31 -10.36 6.60
C SER A 284 -4.91 -9.10 5.83
N GLY A 285 -5.58 -8.87 4.71
CA GLY A 285 -5.50 -7.68 3.89
C GLY A 285 -6.63 -7.66 2.87
N VAL A 286 -6.50 -6.81 1.86
CA VAL A 286 -7.38 -6.82 0.68
C VAL A 286 -6.56 -7.21 -0.53
N SER A 287 -7.04 -8.14 -1.35
CA SER A 287 -6.38 -8.46 -2.61
C SER A 287 -6.85 -7.52 -3.71
N PHE A 288 -5.93 -7.07 -4.56
CA PHE A 288 -6.21 -6.34 -5.78
C PHE A 288 -5.47 -6.91 -6.99
N ALA A 289 -5.95 -6.55 -8.19
CA ALA A 289 -5.27 -6.77 -9.46
C ALA A 289 -4.80 -8.23 -9.63
N MET A 290 -5.77 -9.14 -9.80
CA MET A 290 -5.52 -10.59 -9.83
C MET A 290 -5.11 -11.06 -11.22
N SER A 291 -4.21 -12.04 -11.28
CA SER A 291 -3.82 -12.80 -12.47
C SER A 291 -3.71 -14.28 -12.12
N PRO A 292 -3.74 -15.20 -13.10
CA PRO A 292 -3.53 -16.63 -12.81
C PRO A 292 -2.16 -16.94 -12.19
N ALA A 293 -1.15 -16.08 -12.39
CA ALA A 293 0.18 -16.21 -11.79
C ALA A 293 0.30 -15.62 -10.36
N GLY A 294 -0.62 -14.76 -9.92
CA GLY A 294 -0.50 -14.09 -8.63
C GLY A 294 -1.44 -12.92 -8.42
N LEU A 295 -1.35 -12.29 -7.25
CA LEU A 295 -2.17 -11.16 -6.84
C LEU A 295 -1.36 -10.14 -6.04
N PHE A 296 -1.90 -8.95 -5.86
CA PHE A 296 -1.37 -7.98 -4.91
C PHE A 296 -2.22 -8.02 -3.63
N VAL A 297 -1.59 -8.13 -2.46
CA VAL A 297 -2.25 -8.01 -1.15
C VAL A 297 -1.88 -6.65 -0.57
N ARG A 298 -2.86 -5.76 -0.42
CA ARG A 298 -2.69 -4.53 0.33
C ARG A 298 -2.82 -4.80 1.83
N THR A 299 -1.79 -4.44 2.58
CA THR A 299 -1.73 -4.61 4.03
C THR A 299 -0.62 -3.75 4.62
N LEU A 300 -0.75 -3.32 5.88
CA LEU A 300 0.31 -2.59 6.59
C LEU A 300 1.42 -3.52 7.10
N VAL A 301 1.14 -4.83 7.15
CA VAL A 301 2.01 -5.86 7.72
C VAL A 301 2.29 -6.97 6.70
N PRO A 302 2.91 -6.66 5.56
CA PRO A 302 3.21 -7.68 4.56
C PRO A 302 4.18 -8.73 5.09
N ALA A 303 4.07 -9.95 4.59
CA ALA A 303 5.05 -11.00 4.85
C ALA A 303 6.40 -10.67 4.18
N ARG A 304 7.47 -11.35 4.63
CA ARG A 304 8.82 -11.05 4.17
C ARG A 304 8.99 -11.38 2.67
N PRO A 305 9.72 -10.55 1.89
CA PRO A 305 10.08 -10.91 0.53
C PRO A 305 10.80 -12.27 0.46
N GLY A 306 10.40 -13.11 -0.50
CA GLY A 306 10.88 -14.48 -0.66
C GLY A 306 10.19 -15.52 0.24
N ALA A 307 9.38 -15.09 1.22
CA ALA A 307 8.73 -16.04 2.14
C ALA A 307 7.62 -16.83 1.44
N ALA A 308 7.54 -18.12 1.78
CA ALA A 308 6.39 -18.95 1.44
C ALA A 308 5.18 -18.54 2.28
N VAL A 309 4.04 -18.34 1.62
CA VAL A 309 2.78 -17.92 2.25
C VAL A 309 1.65 -18.83 1.85
N THR A 310 0.78 -19.13 2.82
CA THR A 310 -0.53 -19.73 2.55
C THR A 310 -1.55 -18.60 2.50
N LEU A 311 -2.44 -18.62 1.50
CA LEU A 311 -3.46 -17.62 1.24
C LEU A 311 -4.86 -18.24 1.34
N ARG A 312 -5.80 -17.48 1.90
CA ARG A 312 -7.25 -17.74 1.87
C ARG A 312 -7.95 -16.54 1.23
N LEU A 313 -8.43 -16.72 0.02
CA LEU A 313 -9.19 -15.71 -0.71
C LEU A 313 -10.68 -15.95 -0.45
N HIS A 314 -11.35 -14.95 0.13
CA HIS A 314 -12.79 -15.00 0.39
C HIS A 314 -13.50 -14.35 -0.79
N LEU A 315 -14.28 -15.13 -1.54
CA LEU A 315 -14.94 -14.68 -2.77
C LEU A 315 -16.36 -14.22 -2.44
N PRO A 316 -16.64 -12.90 -2.33
CA PRO A 316 -17.93 -12.44 -1.79
C PRO A 316 -19.11 -12.82 -2.69
N THR A 317 -18.89 -12.87 -4.00
CA THR A 317 -19.94 -13.17 -4.99
C THR A 317 -20.45 -14.61 -4.88
N THR A 318 -19.58 -15.55 -4.57
CA THR A 318 -19.92 -16.99 -4.47
C THR A 318 -20.05 -17.47 -3.03
N GLY A 319 -19.52 -16.72 -2.06
CA GLY A 319 -19.34 -17.16 -0.67
C GLY A 319 -18.27 -18.23 -0.51
N GLU A 320 -17.52 -18.56 -1.57
CA GLU A 320 -16.49 -19.60 -1.54
C GLU A 320 -15.18 -19.07 -0.95
N ARG A 321 -14.42 -20.00 -0.37
CA ARG A 321 -13.06 -19.74 0.12
C ARG A 321 -12.05 -20.53 -0.70
N LEU A 322 -11.18 -19.83 -1.40
CA LEU A 322 -10.09 -20.44 -2.17
C LEU A 322 -8.78 -20.43 -1.37
N GLU A 323 -8.26 -21.61 -1.06
CA GLU A 323 -6.92 -21.77 -0.47
C GLU A 323 -5.87 -21.99 -1.56
N SER A 324 -4.75 -21.27 -1.43
CA SER A 324 -3.61 -21.34 -2.34
C SER A 324 -2.29 -21.13 -1.61
N HIS A 325 -1.19 -21.54 -2.24
CA HIS A 325 0.17 -21.32 -1.75
C HIS A 325 0.92 -20.40 -2.71
N GLY A 326 1.78 -19.55 -2.15
CA GLY A 326 2.56 -18.62 -2.94
C GLY A 326 3.88 -18.24 -2.29
N VAL A 327 4.63 -17.42 -3.00
CA VAL A 327 5.84 -16.75 -2.51
C VAL A 327 5.65 -15.26 -2.64
N VAL A 328 6.01 -14.54 -1.58
CA VAL A 328 6.06 -13.07 -1.60
C VAL A 328 7.15 -12.65 -2.56
N ALA A 329 6.78 -12.13 -3.72
CA ALA A 329 7.74 -11.75 -4.73
C ALA A 329 8.35 -10.36 -4.46
N TRP A 330 7.61 -9.51 -3.74
CA TRP A 330 8.08 -8.23 -3.19
C TRP A 330 7.15 -7.82 -2.04
N ALA A 331 7.66 -6.98 -1.13
CA ALA A 331 6.87 -6.39 -0.06
C ALA A 331 7.29 -4.94 0.19
N ASN A 332 6.29 -4.08 0.42
CA ASN A 332 6.43 -2.69 0.81
C ASN A 332 5.79 -2.50 2.19
N PRO A 333 6.57 -2.52 3.28
CA PRO A 333 6.02 -2.30 4.62
C PRO A 333 5.40 -0.91 4.75
N CYS A 334 4.56 -0.72 5.77
CA CYS A 334 4.12 0.62 6.13
C CYS A 334 5.32 1.46 6.61
N ALA A 335 5.54 2.59 5.97
CA ALA A 335 6.55 3.59 6.34
C ALA A 335 5.92 4.98 6.23
N GLN A 336 6.41 5.95 7.02
CA GLN A 336 5.94 7.33 6.91
C GLN A 336 6.23 7.85 5.50
N ARG A 337 5.15 8.20 4.78
CA ARG A 337 5.23 8.66 3.39
C ARG A 337 5.70 10.11 3.37
N GLU A 338 7.00 10.34 3.26
CA GLU A 338 7.51 11.70 3.07
C GLU A 338 7.54 12.12 1.59
N SER A 339 7.57 11.17 0.64
CA SER A 339 7.58 11.52 -0.80
C SER A 339 7.26 10.38 -1.79
N LEU A 340 7.07 9.14 -1.32
CA LEU A 340 6.95 7.97 -2.20
C LEU A 340 5.50 7.61 -2.56
N CYS A 341 5.29 7.34 -3.84
CA CYS A 341 4.10 6.65 -4.35
C CYS A 341 4.42 5.15 -4.45
N ALA A 342 4.22 4.40 -3.37
CA ALA A 342 4.21 2.95 -3.43
C ALA A 342 3.03 2.41 -2.63
N PRO A 343 2.22 1.48 -3.17
CA PRO A 343 1.16 0.86 -2.40
C PRO A 343 1.79 -0.03 -1.32
N HIS A 344 1.33 0.12 -0.08
CA HIS A 344 1.73 -0.76 1.03
C HIS A 344 1.16 -2.16 0.81
N GLY A 345 1.93 -3.17 1.16
CA GLY A 345 1.52 -4.56 1.02
C GLY A 345 2.55 -5.40 0.30
N MET A 346 2.10 -6.39 -0.46
CA MET A 346 2.98 -7.36 -1.09
C MET A 346 2.41 -7.93 -2.38
N GLY A 347 3.29 -8.22 -3.33
CA GLY A 347 2.96 -9.04 -4.49
C GLY A 347 3.19 -10.51 -4.15
N VAL A 348 2.17 -11.34 -4.31
CA VAL A 348 2.29 -12.79 -4.09
C VAL A 348 2.19 -13.51 -5.43
N ARG A 349 3.18 -14.37 -5.70
CA ARG A 349 3.19 -15.27 -6.85
C ARG A 349 2.74 -16.65 -6.40
N PHE A 350 1.76 -17.24 -7.07
CA PHE A 350 1.30 -18.58 -6.74
C PHE A 350 2.36 -19.63 -7.10
N LEU A 351 2.54 -20.65 -6.25
CA LEU A 351 3.51 -21.73 -6.46
C LEU A 351 2.99 -22.92 -7.27
N GLY A 352 1.72 -22.86 -7.67
CA GLY A 352 1.04 -23.93 -8.39
C GLY A 352 -0.39 -24.05 -7.89
N MET A 353 -1.33 -23.70 -8.74
CA MET A 353 -2.74 -23.99 -8.49
C MET A 353 -3.14 -25.16 -9.38
N GLY A 354 -3.87 -26.14 -8.81
CA GLY A 354 -4.43 -27.23 -9.59
C GLY A 354 -5.27 -26.68 -10.74
N PRO A 355 -5.29 -27.35 -11.92
CA PRO A 355 -5.99 -26.85 -13.11
C PRO A 355 -7.43 -26.38 -12.86
N PRO A 356 -8.27 -27.08 -12.06
CA PRO A 356 -9.63 -26.61 -11.77
C PRO A 356 -9.68 -25.25 -11.07
N ARG A 357 -8.80 -25.02 -10.09
CA ARG A 357 -8.72 -23.76 -9.34
C ARG A 357 -8.20 -22.62 -10.22
N LEU A 358 -7.22 -22.92 -11.07
CA LEU A 358 -6.67 -21.95 -12.00
C LEU A 358 -7.71 -21.57 -13.08
N MET A 359 -8.51 -22.53 -13.56
CA MET A 359 -9.62 -22.25 -14.46
C MET A 359 -10.71 -21.43 -13.77
N HIS A 360 -11.04 -21.75 -12.52
CA HIS A 360 -11.99 -20.96 -11.74
C HIS A 360 -11.52 -19.51 -11.58
N LEU A 361 -10.24 -19.29 -11.22
CA LEU A 361 -9.67 -17.94 -11.17
C LEU A 361 -9.69 -17.25 -12.53
N ARG A 362 -9.38 -17.95 -13.62
CA ARG A 362 -9.48 -17.40 -14.98
C ARG A 362 -10.91 -16.98 -15.32
N GLN A 363 -11.91 -17.78 -14.95
CA GLN A 363 -13.32 -17.46 -15.16
C GLN A 363 -13.73 -16.22 -14.36
N LEU A 364 -13.32 -16.13 -13.09
CA LEU A 364 -13.51 -14.93 -12.28
C LEU A 364 -12.87 -13.71 -12.94
N CYS A 365 -11.64 -13.86 -13.46
CA CYS A 365 -10.98 -12.77 -14.15
C CYS A 365 -11.74 -12.31 -15.40
N GLN A 366 -12.19 -13.26 -16.23
CA GLN A 366 -12.92 -12.96 -17.46
C GLN A 366 -14.28 -12.30 -17.20
N ALA A 367 -14.97 -12.69 -16.13
CA ALA A 367 -16.27 -12.12 -15.78
C ALA A 367 -16.20 -10.64 -15.35
N THR A 368 -15.02 -10.17 -14.93
CA THR A 368 -14.84 -8.82 -14.38
C THR A 368 -14.33 -7.81 -15.41
N SER A 369 -13.93 -8.27 -16.61
CA SER A 369 -13.51 -7.38 -17.69
C SER A 369 -14.72 -6.79 -18.41
N PRO A 370 -14.90 -5.45 -18.44
CA PRO A 370 -15.91 -4.84 -19.28
C PRO A 370 -15.61 -5.15 -20.76
N ALA A 371 -16.63 -5.59 -21.49
CA ALA A 371 -16.56 -5.98 -22.90
C ALA A 371 -16.21 -4.82 -23.84
#